data_AF-A0A7S7T9U8-F1
#
_entry.id   AF-A0A7S7T9U8-F1
#
_cell.length_a   1.000
_cell.length_b   1.000
_cell.length_c   1.000
_cell.angle_alpha   90.00
_cell.angle_beta   90.00
_cell.angle_gamma   90.00
#
_symmetry.space_group_name_H-M   'P 1'
#
loop_
_entity.id
_entity.type
_entity.pdbx_description
1 polymer ?
#
loop_
_entity_poly.entity_id
_entity_poly.type
_entity_poly.pdbx_seq_one_letter_code
_entity_poly.pdbx_strand_id
1 'polypeptide(L)'
;MVITDLKRHFLKLCADEEVDVQWCDNPLQALALSGELEFIRTPRIASEITYAVAMHELGHIKSGDRSTDQIARERAAWDWARCNALKWTPHMEGYAAASLRWYEEHLPEPAGKTRQPLKRPLD
;
A
#
# COMPACT_ATOMS: atom_id res chain seq x y z
N MET A 1 -3.21 -7.21 -19.75
CA MET A 1 -4.47 -7.16 -18.98
C MET A 1 -5.32 -6.04 -19.53
N VAL A 2 -6.65 -6.18 -19.51
CA VAL A 2 -7.54 -5.08 -19.92
C VAL A 2 -7.80 -4.19 -18.71
N ILE A 3 -7.55 -2.89 -18.83
CA ILE A 3 -7.71 -1.93 -17.72
C ILE A 3 -9.14 -1.95 -17.15
N THR A 4 -10.14 -2.16 -18.00
CA THR A 4 -11.54 -2.32 -17.61
C THR A 4 -11.75 -3.47 -16.63
N ASP A 5 -11.01 -4.59 -16.78
CA ASP A 5 -11.13 -5.73 -15.89
C ASP A 5 -10.51 -5.44 -14.52
N LEU A 6 -9.37 -4.76 -14.50
CA LEU A 6 -8.73 -4.30 -13.25
C LEU A 6 -9.64 -3.33 -12.48
N LYS A 7 -10.25 -2.38 -13.20
CA LYS A 7 -11.21 -1.45 -12.61
C LYS A 7 -12.45 -2.16 -12.07
N ARG A 8 -13.03 -3.09 -12.85
CA ARG A 8 -14.22 -3.86 -12.44
C ARG A 8 -13.90 -4.70 -11.19
N HIS A 9 -12.74 -5.33 -11.17
CA HIS A 9 -12.28 -6.11 -10.03
C HIS A 9 -12.16 -5.26 -8.77
N PHE A 10 -11.44 -4.14 -8.82
CA PHE A 10 -11.29 -3.24 -7.68
C PHE A 10 -12.64 -2.73 -7.17
N LEU A 11 -13.51 -2.25 -8.07
CA LEU A 11 -14.84 -1.76 -7.70
C LEU A 11 -15.72 -2.85 -7.09
N LYS A 12 -15.59 -4.09 -7.54
CA LYS A 12 -16.30 -5.22 -6.93
C LYS A 12 -15.83 -5.44 -5.48
N LEU A 13 -14.52 -5.42 -5.23
CA LEU A 13 -13.99 -5.57 -3.88
C LEU A 13 -14.46 -4.44 -2.96
N CYS A 14 -14.46 -3.19 -3.41
CA CYS A 14 -14.97 -2.08 -2.60
C CYS A 14 -16.48 -2.21 -2.31
N ALA A 15 -17.28 -2.63 -3.30
CA ALA A 15 -18.71 -2.80 -3.13
C ALA A 15 -19.07 -3.95 -2.18
N ASP A 16 -18.35 -5.08 -2.25
CA ASP A 16 -18.56 -6.23 -1.37
C ASP A 16 -18.23 -5.90 0.11
N GLU A 17 -17.44 -4.85 0.33
CA GLU A 17 -16.89 -4.44 1.63
C GLU A 17 -17.46 -3.09 2.11
N GLU A 18 -18.47 -2.56 1.42
CA GLU A 18 -19.12 -1.27 1.74
C GLU A 18 -18.14 -0.08 1.86
N VAL A 19 -17.07 -0.10 1.05
CA VAL A 19 -16.04 0.95 1.03
C VAL A 19 -16.41 2.04 0.03
N ASP A 20 -16.49 3.29 0.50
CA ASP A 20 -16.70 4.45 -0.35
C ASP A 20 -15.41 4.82 -1.11
N VAL A 21 -15.54 5.04 -2.42
CA VAL A 21 -14.39 5.34 -3.30
C VAL A 21 -14.51 6.72 -3.93
N GLN A 22 -13.51 7.56 -3.67
CA GLN A 22 -13.31 8.82 -4.37
C GLN A 22 -12.09 8.77 -5.30
N TRP A 23 -12.26 9.25 -6.52
CA TRP A 23 -11.15 9.33 -7.48
C TRP A 23 -10.33 10.61 -7.30
N CYS A 24 -9.01 10.52 -7.46
CA CYS A 24 -8.11 11.68 -7.56
C CYS A 24 -7.26 11.63 -8.84
N ASP A 25 -6.64 12.76 -9.18
CA ASP A 25 -5.79 12.88 -10.38
C ASP A 25 -4.29 12.63 -10.08
N ASN A 26 -3.88 12.69 -8.81
CA ASN A 26 -2.49 12.51 -8.38
C ASN A 26 -2.36 11.36 -7.36
N PRO A 27 -1.54 10.31 -7.64
CA PRO A 27 -1.28 9.21 -6.71
C PRO A 27 -0.76 9.61 -5.34
N LEU A 28 -0.03 10.73 -5.23
CA LEU A 28 0.45 11.22 -3.93
C LEU A 28 -0.67 11.76 -3.03
N GLN A 29 -1.90 11.88 -3.55
CA GLN A 29 -3.11 12.23 -2.78
C GLN A 29 -3.96 11.00 -2.47
N ALA A 30 -3.48 9.79 -2.78
CA ALA A 30 -4.15 8.57 -2.36
C ALA A 30 -4.09 8.44 -0.83
N LEU A 31 -5.18 7.97 -0.23
CA LEU A 31 -5.26 7.64 1.19
C LEU A 31 -6.44 6.72 1.45
N ALA A 32 -6.33 5.96 2.54
CA ALA A 32 -7.41 5.18 3.11
C ALA A 32 -7.70 5.62 4.56
N LEU A 33 -8.98 5.61 4.93
CA LEU A 33 -9.47 5.84 6.29
C LEU A 33 -10.34 4.66 6.71
N SER A 34 -10.08 4.13 7.90
CA SER A 34 -10.83 3.03 8.53
C SER A 34 -11.28 3.44 9.93
N GLY A 35 -12.50 3.04 10.32
CA GLY A 35 -13.14 3.49 11.56
C GLY A 35 -14.66 3.33 11.54
N GLU A 36 -15.40 4.42 11.79
CA GLU A 36 -16.87 4.42 11.68
C GLU A 36 -17.35 4.30 10.21
N LEU A 37 -16.49 4.65 9.26
CA LEU A 37 -16.69 4.52 7.81
C LEU A 37 -15.38 4.11 7.13
N GLU A 38 -15.50 3.26 6.12
CA GLU A 38 -14.38 2.83 5.28
C GLU A 38 -14.34 3.67 4.00
N PHE A 39 -13.25 4.43 3.81
CA PHE A 39 -13.12 5.36 2.70
C PHE A 39 -11.74 5.25 2.03
N ILE A 40 -11.75 5.24 0.70
CA ILE A 40 -10.53 5.30 -0.11
C ILE A 40 -10.60 6.47 -1.07
N ARG A 41 -9.54 7.28 -1.07
CA ARG A 41 -9.21 8.18 -2.16
C ARG A 41 -8.06 7.57 -2.97
N THR A 42 -8.24 7.39 -4.28
CA THR A 42 -7.21 6.74 -5.11
C THR A 42 -7.23 7.22 -6.56
N PRO A 43 -6.12 7.16 -7.32
CA PRO A 43 -6.11 7.47 -8.74
C PRO A 43 -7.11 6.67 -9.53
N ARG A 44 -7.59 7.25 -10.63
CA ARG A 44 -8.32 6.46 -11.63
C ARG A 44 -7.44 5.31 -12.12
N ILE A 45 -8.00 4.10 -12.11
CA ILE A 45 -7.33 2.91 -12.63
C ILE A 45 -7.22 3.02 -14.16
N ALA A 46 -6.07 3.48 -14.61
CA ALA A 46 -5.71 3.70 -16.02
C ALA A 46 -4.51 2.85 -16.45
N SER A 47 -3.84 2.20 -15.49
CA SER A 47 -2.64 1.40 -15.67
C SER A 47 -2.54 0.32 -14.60
N GLU A 48 -1.61 -0.62 -14.78
CA GLU A 48 -1.27 -1.62 -13.76
C GLU A 48 -0.79 -0.98 -12.45
N ILE A 49 -0.08 0.15 -12.52
CA ILE A 49 0.43 0.85 -11.33
C ILE A 49 -0.68 1.56 -10.57
N THR A 50 -1.57 2.29 -11.26
CA THR A 50 -2.73 2.93 -10.61
C THR A 50 -3.68 1.89 -10.00
N TYR A 51 -3.79 0.71 -10.61
CA TYR A 51 -4.46 -0.43 -10.00
C TYR A 51 -3.75 -0.94 -8.73
N ALA A 52 -2.43 -1.12 -8.75
CA ALA A 52 -1.67 -1.55 -7.58
C ALA A 52 -1.80 -0.58 -6.41
N VAL A 53 -1.75 0.74 -6.67
CA VAL A 53 -1.99 1.79 -5.67
C VAL A 53 -3.40 1.67 -5.09
N ALA A 54 -4.43 1.52 -5.92
CA ALA A 54 -5.80 1.35 -5.44
C ALA A 54 -5.96 0.11 -4.54
N MET A 55 -5.34 -1.02 -4.91
CA MET A 55 -5.34 -2.23 -4.08
C MET A 55 -4.59 -2.04 -2.76
N HIS A 56 -3.51 -1.25 -2.75
CA HIS A 56 -2.76 -0.91 -1.54
C HIS A 56 -3.59 -0.08 -0.56
N GLU A 57 -4.29 0.94 -1.04
CA GLU A 57 -5.21 1.71 -0.19
C GLU A 57 -6.30 0.82 0.43
N LEU A 58 -6.86 -0.11 -0.36
CA LEU A 58 -7.80 -1.09 0.19
C LEU A 58 -7.12 -2.04 1.18
N GLY A 59 -5.85 -2.37 0.98
CA GLY A 59 -5.04 -3.14 1.92
C GLY A 59 -4.87 -2.46 3.28
N HIS A 60 -4.82 -1.12 3.35
CA HIS A 60 -4.80 -0.41 4.63
C HIS A 60 -6.06 -0.66 5.46
N ILE A 61 -7.20 -0.80 4.82
CA ILE A 61 -8.47 -1.14 5.45
C ILE A 61 -8.51 -2.63 5.81
N LYS A 62 -8.15 -3.48 4.84
CA LYS A 62 -8.44 -4.93 4.90
C LYS A 62 -7.37 -5.78 5.56
N SER A 63 -6.14 -5.30 5.69
CA SER A 63 -5.09 -6.03 6.42
C SER A 63 -5.39 -6.15 7.92
N GLY A 64 -6.20 -5.23 8.46
CA GLY A 64 -6.54 -5.20 9.89
C GLY A 64 -5.36 -4.89 10.80
N ASP A 65 -4.20 -4.52 10.25
CA ASP A 65 -3.02 -4.19 11.02
C ASP A 65 -3.19 -2.84 11.73
N ARG A 66 -3.24 -2.90 13.07
CA ARG A 66 -3.36 -1.73 13.96
C ARG A 66 -2.04 -1.37 14.63
N SER A 67 -0.92 -1.87 14.11
CA SER A 67 0.42 -1.54 14.59
C SER A 67 0.61 -0.02 14.60
N THR A 68 1.30 0.49 15.62
CA THR A 68 1.73 1.89 15.66
C THR A 68 2.91 2.15 14.70
N ASP A 69 3.61 1.10 14.28
CA ASP A 69 4.73 1.18 13.35
C ASP A 69 4.24 1.40 11.92
N GLN A 70 4.58 2.56 11.33
CA GLN A 70 4.19 2.93 9.98
C GLN A 70 4.69 1.88 8.97
N ILE A 71 5.95 1.42 9.05
CA ILE A 71 6.46 0.49 8.04
C ILE A 71 5.75 -0.87 8.10
N ALA A 72 5.32 -1.29 9.30
CA ALA A 72 4.53 -2.51 9.45
C ALA A 72 3.18 -2.38 8.75
N ARG A 73 2.47 -1.26 8.94
CA ARG A 73 1.18 -0.99 8.27
C ARG A 73 1.32 -0.94 6.74
N GLU A 74 2.37 -0.28 6.25
CA GLU A 74 2.67 -0.23 4.81
C GLU A 74 2.90 -1.63 4.23
N ARG A 75 3.71 -2.46 4.89
CA ARG A 75 3.95 -3.84 4.49
C ARG A 75 2.66 -4.65 4.50
N ALA A 76 1.89 -4.58 5.57
CA ALA A 76 0.62 -5.32 5.68
C ALA A 76 -0.37 -4.95 4.56
N ALA A 77 -0.45 -3.66 4.20
CA ALA A 77 -1.29 -3.19 3.10
C ALA A 77 -0.81 -3.72 1.74
N TRP A 78 0.49 -3.63 1.44
CA TRP A 78 1.06 -4.19 0.20
C TRP A 78 0.94 -5.71 0.13
N ASP A 79 1.11 -6.42 1.24
CA ASP A 79 0.96 -7.88 1.33
C ASP A 79 -0.48 -8.29 1.03
N TRP A 80 -1.46 -7.59 1.61
CA TRP A 80 -2.86 -7.80 1.29
C TRP A 80 -3.16 -7.54 -0.19
N ALA A 81 -2.65 -6.43 -0.74
CA ALA A 81 -2.83 -6.07 -2.14
C ALA A 81 -2.28 -7.15 -3.08
N ARG A 82 -1.10 -7.70 -2.80
CA ARG A 82 -0.47 -8.79 -3.57
C ARG A 82 -1.33 -10.06 -3.58
N CYS A 83 -1.87 -10.44 -2.43
CA CYS A 83 -2.68 -11.65 -2.28
C CYS A 83 -4.05 -11.54 -2.96
N ASN A 84 -4.62 -10.33 -3.03
CA ASN A 84 -5.99 -10.13 -3.50
C ASN A 84 -6.08 -9.49 -4.89
N ALA A 85 -4.95 -9.11 -5.49
CA ALA A 85 -4.97 -8.59 -6.85
C ALA A 85 -5.41 -9.66 -7.86
N LEU A 86 -6.26 -9.28 -8.82
CA LEU A 86 -6.63 -10.12 -9.97
C LEU A 86 -5.40 -10.72 -10.66
N LYS A 87 -4.33 -9.94 -10.75
CA LYS A 87 -2.99 -10.38 -11.11
C LYS A 87 -1.99 -9.40 -10.54
N TRP A 88 -0.85 -9.91 -10.08
CA TRP A 88 0.28 -9.12 -9.66
C TRP A 88 1.42 -9.22 -10.68
N THR A 89 1.88 -8.11 -11.24
CA THR A 89 2.92 -8.10 -12.27
C THR A 89 4.28 -7.67 -11.71
N PRO A 90 5.40 -8.02 -12.37
CA PRO A 90 6.73 -7.56 -11.94
C PRO A 90 6.85 -6.02 -11.88
N HIS A 91 6.08 -5.29 -12.68
CA HIS A 91 6.06 -3.83 -12.64
C HIS A 91 5.37 -3.30 -11.37
N MET A 92 4.25 -3.92 -10.97
CA MET A 92 3.59 -3.63 -9.70
C MET A 92 4.50 -3.96 -8.50
N GLU A 93 5.19 -5.11 -8.55
CA GLU A 93 6.16 -5.51 -7.53
C GLU A 93 7.29 -4.49 -7.40
N GLY A 94 7.87 -4.07 -8.53
CA GLY A 94 8.92 -3.04 -8.54
C GLY A 94 8.46 -1.71 -7.94
N TYR A 95 7.22 -1.32 -8.19
CA TYR A 95 6.62 -0.10 -7.63
C TYR A 95 6.38 -0.24 -6.11
N ALA A 96 5.76 -1.33 -5.65
CA ALA A 96 5.53 -1.61 -4.24
C ALA A 96 6.86 -1.65 -3.45
N ALA A 97 7.87 -2.33 -3.99
CA ALA A 97 9.19 -2.39 -3.39
C ALA A 97 9.86 -1.00 -3.33
N ALA A 98 9.70 -0.16 -4.35
CA ALA A 98 10.21 1.22 -4.34
C ALA A 98 9.49 2.09 -3.30
N SER A 99 8.18 1.94 -3.15
CA SER A 99 7.38 2.62 -2.13
C SER A 99 7.84 2.24 -0.72
N LEU A 100 8.02 0.94 -0.43
CA LEU A 100 8.51 0.47 0.87
C LEU A 100 9.93 0.95 1.19
N ARG A 101 10.84 0.95 0.21
CA ARG A 101 12.21 1.45 0.40
C ARG A 101 12.24 2.91 0.84
N TRP A 102 11.35 3.75 0.31
CA TRP A 102 11.27 5.15 0.74
C TRP A 102 11.01 5.25 2.25
N TYR A 103 10.11 4.45 2.79
CA TYR A 103 9.84 4.39 4.23
C TYR A 103 11.02 3.81 5.03
N GLU A 104 11.70 2.78 4.53
CA GLU A 104 12.90 2.22 5.17
C GLU A 104 14.03 3.25 5.32
N GLU A 105 14.17 4.13 4.34
CA GLU A 105 15.22 5.15 4.29
C GLU A 105 14.87 6.42 5.10
N HIS A 106 13.58 6.76 5.23
CA HIS A 106 13.14 8.07 5.74
C HIS A 106 12.37 8.02 7.06
N LEU A 107 11.91 6.85 7.52
CA LEU A 107 11.32 6.75 8.85
C LEU A 107 12.43 6.66 9.92
N PRO A 108 12.34 7.45 11.00
CA PRO A 108 13.26 7.30 12.13
C PRO A 108 13.11 5.90 12.71
N GLU A 109 14.24 5.26 13.07
CA GLU A 109 14.20 3.95 13.71
C GLU A 109 13.27 4.02 14.93
N PRO A 110 12.45 2.97 15.17
CA PRO A 110 11.60 2.93 16.34
C PRO A 110 12.48 3.13 17.57
N ALA A 111 12.07 4.06 18.44
CA ALA A 111 12.79 4.38 19.67
C ALA A 111 12.98 3.09 20.48
N GLY A 112 14.18 2.50 20.43
CA GLY A 112 14.48 1.22 21.07
C GLY A 112 15.53 0.33 20.38
N LYS A 113 15.89 0.57 19.12
CA LYS A 113 17.02 -0.13 18.48
C LYS A 113 18.26 0.75 18.41
N THR A 114 19.06 0.71 19.47
CA THR A 114 20.42 1.26 19.45
C THR A 114 21.21 0.52 18.37
N ARG A 115 21.58 1.20 17.27
CA ARG A 115 22.61 0.68 16.36
C ARG A 115 23.88 0.53 17.17
N GLN A 116 24.27 -0.71 17.47
CA GLN A 116 25.59 -0.96 18.03
C GLN A 116 26.61 -0.53 16.96
N PRO A 117 27.53 0.41 17.25
CA PRO A 117 28.47 0.87 16.25
C PRO A 117 29.32 -0.32 15.80
N LEU A 118 29.42 -0.51 14.48
CA LEU A 118 30.33 -1.48 13.89
C LEU A 118 31.73 -1.18 14.43
N LYS A 119 32.30 -2.10 15.23
CA LYS A 119 33.69 -2.01 15.64
C LYS A 119 34.54 -2.09 14.38
N ARG A 120 35.19 -0.99 14.01
CA ARG A 120 36.23 -0.99 12.97
C ARG A 120 37.36 -1.93 13.43
N PRO A 121 37.93 -2.76 12.55
CA PRO A 121 39.14 -3.50 12.88
C PRO A 121 40.25 -2.49 13.21
N LEU A 122 40.97 -2.74 14.30
CA LEU A 122 42.26 -2.10 14.55
C LEU A 122 43.28 -2.80 13.66
N ASP A 123 43.99 -2.02 12.84
CA ASP A 123 45.23 -2.45 12.17
C ASP A 123 46.34 -2.75 13.19
#